data_AF-A0A3N2QHD4-F1
#
_entry.id   AF-A0A3N2QHD4-F1
#
_cell.length_a   1.000
_cell.length_b   1.000
_cell.length_c   1.000
_cell.angle_alpha   90.00
_cell.angle_beta   90.00
_cell.angle_gamma   90.00
#
_symmetry.space_group_name_H-M   'P 1'
#
loop_
_entity.id
_entity.type
_entity.pdbx_description
1 polymer ?
#
loop_
_entity_poly.entity_id
_entity_poly.type
_entity_poly.pdbx_seq_one_letter_code
_entity_poly.pdbx_strand_id
1 'polypeptide(L)'
;MALSASARAENIDLLLSSLFQTDGPTYIGATSVNRYDIPDSANYAKKYLIVDFRFQQQPPDSSLQASIHTICMAMIRDHDLMQRLTHQGYDMVSVAFDRRSQYDCL
;
A
#
# COMPACT_ATOMS: atom_id res chain seq x y z
N MET A 1 16.49 15.28 -16.72
CA MET A 1 16.94 14.30 -15.71
C MET A 1 15.91 14.27 -14.60
N ALA A 2 15.09 13.23 -14.51
CA ALA A 2 14.09 13.06 -13.46
C ALA A 2 14.32 11.69 -12.80
N LEU A 3 15.14 11.66 -11.75
CA LEU A 3 15.45 10.46 -10.98
C LEU A 3 15.05 10.57 -9.49
N SER A 4 14.30 11.60 -9.12
CA SER A 4 13.96 11.85 -7.70
C SER A 4 12.74 11.09 -7.17
N ALA A 5 12.11 10.24 -7.99
CA ALA A 5 10.98 9.40 -7.56
C ALA A 5 11.44 8.07 -6.93
N SER A 6 12.55 7.46 -7.41
CA SER A 6 13.03 6.15 -6.92
C SER A 6 13.51 6.19 -5.47
N ALA A 7 14.25 7.22 -5.07
CA ALA A 7 14.82 7.30 -3.72
C ALA A 7 13.79 7.44 -2.59
N ARG A 8 12.52 7.72 -2.92
CA ARG A 8 11.44 8.02 -1.96
C ARG A 8 10.40 6.92 -1.86
N ALA A 9 10.23 6.11 -2.91
CA ALA A 9 9.47 4.86 -2.86
C ALA A 9 10.28 3.74 -2.18
N GLU A 10 11.62 3.77 -2.27
CA GLU A 10 12.50 2.78 -1.65
C GLU A 10 12.24 2.55 -0.16
N ASN A 11 11.84 3.57 0.61
CA ASN A 11 11.64 3.39 2.05
C ASN A 11 10.36 2.61 2.39
N ILE A 12 9.28 2.79 1.61
CA ILE A 12 8.06 1.99 1.81
C ILE A 12 8.27 0.56 1.29
N ASP A 13 8.98 0.41 0.17
CA ASP A 13 9.31 -0.90 -0.38
C ASP A 13 10.15 -1.73 0.60
N LEU A 14 11.11 -1.11 1.29
CA LEU A 14 11.93 -1.77 2.32
C LEU A 14 11.11 -2.17 3.55
N LEU A 15 10.23 -1.29 4.04
CA LEU A 15 9.33 -1.60 5.15
C LEU A 15 8.46 -2.81 4.80
N LEU A 16 7.78 -2.76 3.64
CA LEU A 16 6.79 -3.75 3.23
C LEU A 16 7.42 -5.10 2.82
N SER A 17 8.61 -5.08 2.22
CA SER A 17 9.35 -6.32 1.91
C SER A 17 9.87 -7.03 3.17
N SER A 18 10.09 -6.31 4.26
CA SER A 18 10.55 -6.89 5.54
C SER A 18 9.43 -7.41 6.45
N LEU A 19 8.17 -7.13 6.09
CA LEU A 19 6.97 -7.30 6.93
C LEU A 19 6.57 -8.76 7.12
N PHE A 20 6.70 -9.56 6.06
CA PHE A 20 6.44 -11.01 6.09
C PHE A 20 7.67 -11.75 5.56
N GLN A 21 8.40 -12.42 6.47
CA GLN A 21 9.66 -13.09 6.13
C GLN A 21 9.51 -14.61 5.94
N THR A 22 8.58 -15.23 6.68
CA THR A 22 8.48 -16.71 6.74
C THR A 22 7.05 -17.21 6.51
N ASP A 23 6.06 -16.45 6.95
CA ASP A 23 4.64 -16.81 6.83
C ASP A 23 3.84 -15.56 6.47
N GLY A 24 2.93 -15.68 5.49
CA GLY A 24 2.15 -14.58 4.95
C GLY A 24 2.45 -14.21 3.50
N PRO A 25 1.87 -13.09 3.02
CA PRO A 25 1.95 -12.71 1.62
C PRO A 25 3.26 -11.99 1.29
N THR A 26 3.77 -12.22 0.09
CA THR A 26 5.00 -11.61 -0.42
C THR A 26 4.70 -10.24 -1.02
N TYR A 27 5.48 -9.23 -0.65
CA TYR A 27 5.39 -7.90 -1.26
C TYR A 27 5.82 -7.93 -2.73
N ILE A 28 5.02 -7.32 -3.61
CA ILE A 28 5.30 -7.22 -5.04
C ILE A 28 5.75 -5.81 -5.43
N GLY A 29 5.14 -4.78 -4.84
CA GLY A 29 5.47 -3.39 -5.16
C GLY A 29 4.35 -2.43 -4.79
N ALA A 30 4.61 -1.14 -4.99
CA ALA A 30 3.66 -0.06 -4.76
C ALA A 30 3.33 0.68 -6.06
N THR A 31 2.06 1.01 -6.25
CA THR A 31 1.56 1.78 -7.38
C THR A 31 0.90 3.05 -6.89
N SER A 32 1.39 4.21 -7.34
CA SER A 32 0.75 5.50 -7.09
C SER A 32 -0.38 5.71 -8.08
N VAL A 33 -1.59 5.94 -7.58
CA VAL A 33 -2.73 6.38 -8.40
C VAL A 33 -2.92 7.89 -8.20
N ASN A 34 -2.78 8.65 -9.28
CA ASN A 34 -2.92 10.10 -9.23
C ASN A 34 -4.39 10.51 -9.32
N ARG A 35 -4.71 11.67 -8.74
CA ARG A 35 -6.06 12.26 -8.77
C ARG A 35 -6.62 12.40 -10.20
N TYR A 36 -5.77 12.66 -11.19
CA TYR A 36 -6.19 12.87 -12.59
C TYR A 36 -6.61 11.58 -13.32
N ASP A 37 -6.25 10.41 -12.78
CA ASP A 37 -6.64 9.10 -13.32
C ASP A 37 -7.98 8.62 -12.70
N ILE A 38 -8.51 9.36 -11.73
CA ILE A 38 -9.77 9.06 -11.04
C ILE A 38 -10.90 9.84 -11.75
N PRO A 39 -11.99 9.18 -12.17
CA PRO A 39 -13.15 9.86 -12.74
C PRO A 39 -13.69 10.94 -11.79
N ASP A 40 -14.03 12.13 -12.28
CA ASP A 40 -14.64 13.21 -11.49
C ASP A 40 -15.93 12.79 -10.75
N SER A 41 -16.59 11.73 -11.21
CA SER A 41 -17.77 11.14 -10.57
C SER A 41 -17.45 10.33 -9.30
N ALA A 42 -16.18 9.98 -9.06
CA ALA A 42 -15.79 9.32 -7.83
C ALA A 42 -15.65 10.37 -6.72
N ASN A 43 -16.40 10.19 -5.63
CA ASN A 43 -16.42 11.11 -4.49
C ASN A 43 -15.09 11.14 -3.68
N TYR A 44 -14.03 10.56 -4.25
CA TYR A 44 -12.69 10.43 -3.68
C TYR A 44 -11.70 11.11 -4.62
N ALA A 45 -11.72 12.45 -4.65
CA ALA A 45 -10.68 13.24 -5.33
C ALA A 45 -9.37 13.15 -4.54
N LYS A 46 -8.79 11.97 -4.40
CA LYS A 46 -7.70 11.70 -3.46
C LYS A 46 -6.62 10.90 -4.16
N LYS A 47 -5.37 11.37 -4.08
CA LYS A 47 -4.24 10.58 -4.58
C LYS A 47 -4.01 9.45 -3.58
N TYR A 48 -3.91 8.22 -4.04
CA TYR A 48 -3.77 7.06 -3.16
C TYR A 48 -2.66 6.13 -3.62
N LEU A 49 -2.10 5.40 -2.66
CA LEU A 49 -1.04 4.44 -2.88
C LEU A 49 -1.60 3.03 -2.73
N ILE A 50 -1.46 2.20 -3.76
CA ILE A 50 -1.81 0.78 -3.68
C ILE A 50 -0.53 -0.01 -3.41
N VAL A 51 -0.52 -0.82 -2.37
CA VAL A 51 0.57 -1.76 -2.07
C VAL A 51 0.12 -3.17 -2.40
N ASP A 52 0.85 -3.84 -3.30
CA ASP A 52 0.51 -5.16 -3.83
C ASP A 52 1.29 -6.24 -3.09
N PHE A 53 0.54 -7.24 -2.62
CA PHE A 53 1.01 -8.41 -1.90
C PHE A 53 0.46 -9.67 -2.60
N ARG A 54 1.18 -10.79 -2.55
CA ARG A 54 0.71 -12.05 -3.14
C ARG A 54 0.85 -13.20 -2.18
N PHE A 55 -0.22 -13.96 -2.03
CA PHE A 55 -0.15 -15.25 -1.40
C PHE A 55 0.22 -16.32 -2.44
N GLN A 56 1.03 -17.30 -2.04
CA GLN A 56 1.32 -18.46 -2.89
C GLN A 56 0.07 -19.33 -3.11
N GLN A 57 -0.83 -19.35 -2.12
CA GLN A 57 -2.12 -20.04 -2.16
C GLN A 57 -3.18 -19.14 -1.53
N GLN A 58 -4.44 -19.25 -1.97
CA GLN A 58 -5.54 -18.46 -1.41
C GLN A 58 -5.62 -18.68 0.12
N PRO A 59 -5.43 -17.64 0.94
CA PRO A 59 -5.51 -17.78 2.38
C PRO A 59 -6.98 -17.92 2.83
N PRO A 60 -7.24 -18.51 4.00
CA PRO A 60 -8.55 -18.39 4.63
C PRO A 60 -8.82 -16.93 5.03
N ASP A 61 -10.10 -16.53 5.05
CA ASP A 61 -10.52 -15.14 5.31
C ASP A 61 -9.95 -14.56 6.61
N SER A 62 -9.81 -15.37 7.66
CA SER A 62 -9.22 -14.94 8.93
C SER A 62 -7.74 -14.56 8.81
N SER A 63 -6.96 -15.32 8.03
CA SER A 63 -5.56 -15.03 7.74
C SER A 63 -5.41 -13.82 6.82
N LEU A 64 -6.33 -13.67 5.86
CA LEU A 64 -6.41 -12.48 5.01
C LEU A 64 -6.62 -11.21 5.83
N GLN A 65 -7.63 -11.21 6.72
CA GLN A 65 -7.92 -10.08 7.60
C GLN A 65 -6.77 -9.77 8.57
N ALA A 66 -6.12 -10.80 9.12
CA ALA A 66 -4.93 -10.61 9.95
C ALA A 66 -3.76 -9.99 9.16
N SER A 67 -3.57 -10.39 7.90
CA SER A 67 -2.53 -9.83 7.03
C SER A 67 -2.83 -8.37 6.67
N ILE A 68 -4.08 -8.05 6.31
CA ILE A 68 -4.55 -6.66 6.09
C ILE A 68 -4.24 -5.82 7.32
N HIS A 69 -4.69 -6.27 8.48
CA HIS A 69 -4.51 -5.55 9.73
C HIS A 69 -3.03 -5.31 10.04
N THR A 70 -2.20 -6.33 9.86
CA THR A 70 -0.74 -6.25 10.07
C THR A 70 -0.10 -5.21 9.16
N ILE A 71 -0.40 -5.24 7.86
CA ILE A 71 0.15 -4.29 6.87
C ILE A 71 -0.30 -2.87 7.20
N CYS A 72 -1.61 -2.67 7.40
CA CYS A 72 -2.16 -1.35 7.71
C CYS A 72 -1.57 -0.79 9.00
N MET A 73 -1.48 -1.60 10.07
CA MET A 73 -0.89 -1.16 11.34
C MET A 73 0.59 -0.86 11.23
N ALA A 74 1.37 -1.63 10.47
CA ALA A 74 2.78 -1.34 10.26
C ALA A 74 3.00 0.01 9.57
N MET A 75 2.17 0.33 8.56
CA MET A 75 2.23 1.63 7.88
C MET A 75 1.76 2.77 8.79
N ILE A 76 0.64 2.61 9.49
CA ILE A 76 0.06 3.66 10.36
C ILE A 76 0.95 3.95 11.57
N ARG A 77 1.64 2.93 12.12
CA ARG A 77 2.54 3.09 13.26
C ARG A 77 3.86 3.75 12.89
N ASP A 78 4.29 3.65 11.64
CA ASP A 78 5.43 4.39 11.13
C ASP A 78 5.02 5.84 10.84
N HIS A 79 5.10 6.67 11.89
CA HIS A 79 4.70 8.07 11.82
C HIS A 79 5.48 8.85 10.75
N ASP A 80 6.77 8.56 10.59
CA ASP A 80 7.59 9.24 9.59
C ASP A 80 7.14 8.88 8.17
N LEU A 81 6.79 7.61 7.93
CA LEU A 81 6.19 7.17 6.67
C LEU A 81 4.88 7.90 6.39
N MET A 82 3.95 7.92 7.36
CA MET A 82 2.66 8.59 7.19
C MET A 82 2.81 10.09 6.92
N GLN A 83 3.74 10.75 7.62
CA GLN A 83 4.04 12.17 7.38
C GLN A 83 4.62 12.41 5.99
N ARG A 84 5.49 11.53 5.50
CA ARG A 84 6.05 11.61 4.13
C ARG A 84 4.96 11.40 3.08
N LEU A 85 4.11 10.40 3.26
CA LEU A 85 3.00 10.12 2.33
C LEU A 85 2.04 11.32 2.25
N THR A 86 1.67 11.88 3.40
CA THR A 86 0.85 13.10 3.48
C THR A 86 1.53 14.28 2.77
N HIS A 87 2.83 14.52 3.00
CA HIS A 87 3.58 15.58 2.31
C HIS A 87 3.67 15.37 0.79
N GLN A 88 3.63 14.13 0.33
CA GLN A 88 3.59 13.78 -1.09
C GLN A 88 2.17 13.85 -1.69
N GLY A 89 1.19 14.26 -0.88
CA GLY A 89 -0.21 14.42 -1.26
C GLY A 89 -0.97 13.10 -1.33
N TYR A 90 -0.47 12.01 -0.74
CA TYR A 90 -1.26 10.78 -0.60
C TYR A 90 -2.24 10.95 0.56
N ASP A 91 -3.53 10.83 0.26
CA ASP A 91 -4.60 10.93 1.23
C ASP A 91 -5.06 9.55 1.74
N MET A 92 -4.67 8.48 1.05
CA MET A 92 -5.09 7.11 1.35
C MET A 92 -4.03 6.10 0.93
N VAL A 93 -3.94 4.99 1.67
CA VAL A 93 -3.15 3.81 1.31
C VAL A 93 -4.05 2.58 1.34
N SER A 94 -3.99 1.78 0.27
CA SER A 94 -4.82 0.58 0.09
C SER A 94 -3.93 -0.63 -0.16
N VAL A 95 -4.32 -1.77 0.37
CA VAL A 95 -3.62 -3.05 0.22
C VAL A 95 -4.36 -3.90 -0.80
N ALA A 96 -3.65 -4.46 -1.77
CA ALA A 96 -4.18 -5.40 -2.74
C ALA A 96 -3.49 -6.75 -2.60
N PHE A 97 -4.28 -7.84 -2.60
CA PHE A 97 -3.73 -9.21 -2.67
C PHE A 97 -3.96 -9.89 -4.03
N ASP A 98 -4.84 -9.28 -4.82
CA ASP A 98 -5.20 -9.74 -6.15
C ASP A 98 -5.44 -8.52 -7.08
N ARG A 99 -5.83 -8.75 -8.34
CA ARG A 99 -6.09 -7.66 -9.31
C ARG A 99 -7.50 -7.06 -9.21
N ARG A 100 -8.35 -7.60 -8.36
CA ARG A 100 -9.79 -7.32 -8.27
C ARG A 100 -10.17 -6.65 -6.95
N SER A 101 -9.42 -6.88 -5.89
CA SER A 101 -9.76 -6.53 -4.52
C SER A 101 -8.69 -5.58 -3.96
N GLN A 102 -9.16 -4.45 -3.43
CA GLN A 102 -8.34 -3.49 -2.70
C GLN A 102 -9.00 -3.26 -1.33
N TYR A 103 -8.17 -3.14 -0.29
CA TYR A 103 -8.59 -2.98 1.09
C TYR A 103 -7.96 -1.70 1.64
N ASP A 104 -8.79 -0.73 1.99
CA ASP A 104 -8.32 0.57 2.47
C ASP A 104 -7.86 0.47 3.93
N CYS A 105 -6.72 1.09 4.23
CA CYS A 105 -6.17 1.12 5.59
C CYS A 105 -6.69 2.29 6.45
N LEU A 106 -7.46 3.24 5.88
CA LEU A 106 -7.93 4.48 6.52
C LEU A 106 -9.44 4.63 6.46
#